data_AF-A0A2D6YB11-F1
#
_entry.id   AF-A0A2D6YB11-F1
#
_cell.length_a   1.000
_cell.length_b   1.000
_cell.length_c   1.000
_cell.angle_alpha   90.00
_cell.angle_beta   90.00
_cell.angle_gamma   90.00
#
_symmetry.space_group_name_H-M   'P 1'
#
loop_
_entity.id
_entity.type
_entity.pdbx_description
1 polymer ?
#
loop_
_entity_poly.entity_id
_entity_poly.type
_entity_poly.pdbx_seq_one_letter_code
_entity_poly.pdbx_strand_id
1 'polypeptide(L)'
;MLSGCRVTKTIDAYDLLLDQNLFYYNGSRTFADSIQDLVPQQPNKRVLGIPLRLLIYQSANENSATEFDNWLQKKTKRSQRMESIWSQKQIDQMRAYKVQFQNWKQRNGEPPSLIDSLFFDQYANDITTYLSNRGYFKAKTKV
;
A
#
# COMPACT_ATOMS: atom_id res chain seq x y z
N MET A 1 4.92 -25.12 15.21
CA MET A 1 4.33 -24.40 14.06
C MET A 1 4.60 -22.92 14.25
N LEU A 2 5.50 -22.34 13.45
CA LEU A 2 5.68 -20.89 13.43
C LEU A 2 4.49 -20.31 12.67
N SER A 3 3.52 -19.76 13.41
CA SER A 3 2.41 -19.01 12.84
C SER A 3 3.01 -17.78 12.14
N GLY A 4 3.10 -17.81 10.81
CA GLY A 4 3.50 -16.64 10.03
C GLY A 4 2.48 -15.53 10.27
N CYS A 5 2.89 -14.45 10.93
CA CYS A 5 2.07 -13.25 11.02
C CYS A 5 1.90 -12.69 9.61
N ARG A 6 0.70 -12.81 9.05
CA ARG A 6 0.32 -12.17 7.79
C ARG A 6 0.32 -10.66 8.04
N VAL A 7 1.30 -9.97 7.47
CA VAL A 7 1.50 -8.52 7.64
C VAL A 7 0.35 -7.72 7.00
N THR A 8 -0.39 -8.33 6.06
CA THR A 8 -1.30 -7.63 5.17
C THR A 8 -2.74 -8.14 5.30
N LYS A 9 -3.67 -7.23 5.64
CA LYS A 9 -5.09 -7.56 5.86
C LYS A 9 -5.89 -7.65 4.56
N THR A 10 -5.48 -6.91 3.52
CA THR A 10 -6.30 -6.61 2.33
C THR A 10 -5.69 -7.10 1.01
N ILE A 11 -4.57 -7.81 1.06
CA ILE A 11 -3.88 -8.32 -0.14
C ILE A 11 -4.30 -9.78 -0.36
N ASP A 12 -4.62 -10.17 -1.59
CA ASP A 12 -5.02 -11.54 -1.91
C ASP A 12 -3.87 -12.53 -1.66
N ALA A 13 -4.21 -13.80 -1.48
CA ALA A 13 -3.22 -14.83 -1.13
C ALA A 13 -2.15 -15.05 -2.22
N TYR A 14 -2.44 -14.64 -3.46
CA TYR A 14 -1.57 -14.81 -4.63
C TYR A 14 -0.82 -13.54 -5.02
N ASP A 15 -1.15 -12.41 -4.39
CA ASP A 15 -0.51 -11.13 -4.68
C ASP A 15 0.83 -11.03 -3.95
N LEU A 16 1.88 -10.72 -4.72
CA LEU A 16 3.23 -10.56 -4.20
C LEU A 16 3.56 -9.07 -4.05
N LEU A 17 4.08 -8.67 -2.88
CA LEU A 17 4.50 -7.31 -2.63
C LEU A 17 5.91 -7.07 -3.17
N LEU A 18 6.11 -5.95 -3.88
CA LEU A 18 7.40 -5.55 -4.40
C LEU A 18 8.32 -5.13 -3.23
N ASP A 19 9.36 -5.94 -2.99
CA ASP A 19 10.33 -5.70 -1.93
C ASP A 19 11.41 -4.70 -2.35
N GLN A 20 12.02 -4.92 -3.52
CA GLN A 20 13.10 -4.10 -4.05
C GLN A 20 13.27 -4.30 -5.57
N ASN A 21 13.73 -3.26 -6.26
CA ASN A 21 14.20 -3.35 -7.64
C ASN A 21 15.73 -3.44 -7.65
N LEU A 22 16.28 -4.44 -8.33
CA LEU A 22 17.73 -4.64 -8.45
C LEU A 22 18.15 -4.57 -9.91
N PHE A 23 19.10 -3.68 -10.22
CA PHE A 23 19.61 -3.50 -11.58
C PHE A 23 21.03 -4.03 -11.68
N TYR A 24 21.31 -4.78 -12.75
CA TYR A 24 22.62 -5.34 -13.04
C TYR A 24 23.07 -4.97 -14.45
N TYR A 25 24.32 -4.53 -14.58
CA TYR A 25 24.97 -4.27 -15.86
C TYR A 25 26.25 -5.12 -15.94
N ASN A 26 26.35 -5.99 -16.95
CA ASN A 26 27.46 -6.93 -17.12
C ASN A 26 27.80 -7.74 -15.84
N GLY A 27 26.77 -8.16 -15.09
CA GLY A 27 26.92 -8.94 -13.86
C GLY A 27 27.28 -8.13 -12.61
N SER A 28 27.49 -6.82 -12.72
CA SER A 28 27.73 -5.92 -11.57
C SER A 28 26.47 -5.11 -11.25
N ARG A 29 26.16 -4.94 -9.96
CA ARG A 29 25.03 -4.12 -9.53
C ARG A 29 25.24 -2.67 -9.94
N THR A 30 24.25 -2.06 -10.58
CA THR A 30 24.27 -0.66 -11.00
C THR A 30 23.22 0.15 -10.26
N PHE A 31 23.54 1.42 -10.03
CA PHE A 31 22.67 2.40 -9.36
C PHE A 31 22.40 3.61 -10.27
N ALA A 32 22.52 3.45 -11.59
CA ALA A 32 22.29 4.54 -12.52
C ALA A 32 20.82 5.01 -12.46
N ASP A 33 20.59 6.22 -11.94
CA ASP A 33 19.26 6.82 -11.78
C ASP A 33 18.47 6.81 -13.09
N SER A 34 19.14 7.06 -14.21
CA SER A 34 18.52 7.10 -15.53
C SER A 34 17.94 5.77 -16.03
N ILE A 35 18.38 4.63 -15.49
CA ILE A 35 17.77 3.32 -15.76
C ILE A 35 16.65 3.04 -14.75
N GLN A 36 16.82 3.47 -13.51
CA GLN A 36 15.79 3.31 -12.46
C GLN A 36 14.52 4.09 -12.80
N ASP A 37 14.66 5.28 -13.41
CA ASP A 37 13.54 6.12 -13.85
C ASP A 37 12.68 5.45 -14.94
N LEU A 38 13.23 4.47 -15.66
CA LEU A 38 12.48 3.68 -16.67
C LEU A 38 11.58 2.61 -16.03
N VAL A 39 11.77 2.34 -14.73
CA VAL A 39 10.93 1.42 -13.96
C VAL A 39 10.13 2.23 -12.94
N PRO A 40 8.95 2.75 -13.32
CA PRO A 40 8.14 3.64 -12.47
C PRO A 40 7.62 2.95 -11.21
N GLN A 41 7.49 1.62 -11.23
CA GLN A 41 7.04 0.87 -10.06
C GLN A 41 8.12 0.85 -8.98
N GLN A 42 7.83 1.47 -7.85
CA GLN A 42 8.74 1.53 -6.70
C GLN A 42 8.22 0.67 -5.55
N PRO A 43 9.10 0.02 -4.77
CA PRO A 43 8.70 -0.69 -3.57
C PRO A 43 8.17 0.29 -2.50
N ASN A 44 7.38 -0.22 -1.57
CA ASN A 44 6.83 0.63 -0.51
C ASN A 44 7.92 1.21 0.40
N LYS A 45 7.78 2.49 0.78
CA LYS A 45 8.80 3.18 1.57
C LYS A 45 8.96 2.56 2.97
N ARG A 46 10.21 2.26 3.33
CA ARG A 46 10.59 1.74 4.65
C ARG A 46 11.32 2.80 5.47
N VAL A 47 10.94 2.92 6.74
CA VAL A 47 11.65 3.74 7.72
C VAL A 47 12.22 2.77 8.75
N LEU A 48 13.55 2.77 8.93
CA LEU A 48 14.25 1.82 9.79
C LEU A 48 13.92 0.34 9.47
N GLY A 49 13.75 0.01 8.19
CA GLY A 49 13.41 -1.33 7.73
C GLY A 49 11.92 -1.71 7.83
N ILE A 50 11.07 -0.85 8.39
CA ILE A 50 9.64 -1.14 8.60
C ILE A 50 8.78 -0.33 7.60
N PRO A 51 7.85 -0.96 6.86
CA PRO A 51 6.97 -0.27 5.92
C PRO A 51 5.78 0.38 6.66
N LEU A 52 6.05 1.37 7.52
CA LEU A 52 5.03 1.98 8.40
C LEU A 52 3.81 2.54 7.64
N ARG A 53 4.04 3.18 6.49
CA ARG A 53 2.94 3.76 5.69
C ARG A 53 2.02 2.70 5.10
N LEU A 54 2.58 1.57 4.67
CA LEU A 54 1.81 0.42 4.21
C LEU A 54 0.95 -0.16 5.34
N LEU A 55 1.53 -0.30 6.53
CA LEU A 55 0.80 -0.81 7.69
C LEU A 55 -0.36 0.11 8.09
N ILE A 56 -0.15 1.44 8.03
CA ILE A 56 -1.20 2.43 8.28
C ILE A 56 -2.35 2.24 7.28
N TYR A 57 -2.03 2.14 5.98
CA TYR A 57 -3.01 1.92 4.92
C TYR A 57 -3.82 0.64 5.14
N GLN A 58 -3.14 -0.48 5.40
CA GLN A 58 -3.77 -1.79 5.63
C GLN A 58 -4.60 -1.86 6.92
N SER A 59 -4.29 -1.00 7.90
CA SER A 59 -5.08 -0.88 9.13
C SER A 59 -6.37 -0.06 8.96
N ALA A 60 -6.58 0.55 7.79
CA ALA A 60 -7.79 1.30 7.51
C ALA A 60 -9.01 0.36 7.41
N ASN A 61 -10.18 0.89 7.75
CA ASN A 61 -11.43 0.16 7.67
C ASN A 61 -12.51 1.00 6.99
N GLU A 62 -12.91 0.57 5.80
CA GLU A 62 -13.94 1.24 5.00
C GLU A 62 -15.33 1.15 5.65
N ASN A 63 -15.60 0.06 6.38
CA ASN A 63 -16.90 -0.19 7.02
C ASN A 63 -17.03 0.44 8.42
N SER A 64 -16.16 1.40 8.75
CA SER A 64 -16.09 1.99 10.10
C SER A 64 -17.36 2.71 10.56
N ALA A 65 -18.13 3.25 9.61
CA ALA A 65 -19.43 3.87 9.84
C ALA A 65 -20.44 2.83 10.34
N THR A 66 -20.62 1.75 9.58
CA THR A 66 -21.49 0.62 9.94
C THR A 66 -21.04 -0.05 11.23
N GLU A 67 -19.73 -0.20 11.45
CA GLU A 67 -19.22 -0.74 12.72
C GLU A 67 -19.52 0.16 13.92
N PHE A 68 -19.54 1.48 13.74
CA PHE A 68 -19.93 2.41 14.80
C PHE A 68 -21.41 2.24 15.14
N ASP A 69 -22.27 2.15 14.13
CA ASP A 69 -23.71 1.99 14.30
C ASP A 69 -24.02 0.64 14.98
N ASN A 70 -23.37 -0.43 14.51
CA ASN A 70 -23.44 -1.75 15.13
C ASN A 70 -22.92 -1.73 16.58
N TRP A 71 -21.84 -1.00 16.87
CA TRP A 71 -21.32 -0.86 18.23
C TRP A 71 -22.30 -0.12 19.15
N LEU A 72 -22.99 0.90 18.64
CA LEU A 72 -24.00 1.66 19.37
C LEU A 72 -25.20 0.77 19.73
N GLN A 73 -25.64 -0.05 18.78
CA GLN A 73 -26.79 -0.96 18.92
C GLN A 73 -26.46 -2.30 19.60
N LYS A 74 -25.18 -2.69 19.70
CA LYS A 74 -24.72 -3.98 20.27
C LYS A 74 -25.28 -4.30 21.65
N LYS A 75 -25.57 -3.28 22.47
CA LYS A 75 -26.24 -3.45 23.77
C LYS A 75 -27.54 -2.67 23.74
N THR A 76 -28.64 -3.31 24.11
CA THR A 76 -30.00 -2.74 24.08
C THR A 76 -30.13 -1.37 24.75
N LYS A 77 -29.41 -1.12 25.85
CA LYS A 77 -29.45 0.17 26.58
C LYS A 77 -28.29 1.14 26.23
N ARG A 78 -27.41 0.80 25.29
CA ARG A 78 -26.22 1.63 25.01
C ARG A 78 -26.58 2.93 24.28
N SER A 79 -27.44 2.88 23.26
CA SER A 79 -27.89 4.10 22.56
C SER A 79 -28.54 5.07 23.55
N GLN A 80 -29.48 4.57 24.36
CA GLN A 80 -30.19 5.35 25.39
C GLN A 80 -29.22 5.97 26.41
N ARG A 81 -28.20 5.22 26.86
CA ARG A 81 -27.17 5.77 27.77
C ARG A 81 -26.31 6.83 27.09
N MET A 82 -25.93 6.63 25.83
CA MET A 82 -25.15 7.60 25.07
C MET A 82 -25.93 8.89 24.88
N GLU A 83 -27.20 8.81 24.48
CA GLU A 83 -28.11 9.95 24.32
C GLU A 83 -28.40 10.67 25.64
N SER A 84 -28.36 9.96 26.78
CA SER A 84 -28.52 10.57 28.10
C SER A 84 -27.30 11.36 28.59
N ILE A 85 -26.10 11.01 28.09
CA ILE A 85 -24.83 11.64 28.51
C ILE A 85 -24.38 12.70 27.47
N TRP A 86 -24.64 12.43 26.19
CA TRP A 86 -24.16 13.22 25.05
C TRP A 86 -25.35 13.65 24.18
N SER A 87 -25.27 14.86 23.62
CA SER A 87 -26.20 15.30 22.58
C SER A 87 -26.07 14.45 21.32
N GLN A 88 -27.16 14.26 20.58
CA GLN A 88 -27.14 13.56 19.28
C GLN A 88 -26.06 14.12 18.34
N LYS A 89 -25.88 15.46 18.32
CA LYS A 89 -24.82 16.11 17.52
C LYS A 89 -23.42 15.61 17.88
N GLN A 90 -23.16 15.36 19.16
CA GLN A 90 -21.87 14.87 19.62
C GLN A 90 -21.66 13.40 19.23
N ILE A 91 -22.72 12.57 19.31
CA ILE A 91 -22.69 11.17 18.86
C ILE A 91 -22.41 11.10 17.35
N ASP A 92 -23.09 11.93 16.56
CA ASP A 92 -22.89 12.01 15.12
C ASP A 92 -21.48 12.50 14.78
N GLN A 93 -20.95 13.45 15.55
CA GLN A 93 -19.58 13.94 15.38
C GLN A 93 -18.55 12.87 15.74
N MET A 94 -18.79 12.05 16.78
CA MET A 94 -17.92 10.91 17.11
C MET A 94 -17.88 9.89 15.97
N ARG A 95 -19.04 9.60 15.36
CA ARG A 95 -19.15 8.76 14.18
C ARG A 95 -18.34 9.34 13.02
N ALA A 96 -18.52 10.63 12.74
CA ALA A 96 -17.81 11.33 11.69
C ALA A 96 -16.28 11.29 11.91
N TYR A 97 -15.80 11.54 13.13
CA TYR A 97 -14.37 11.45 13.43
C TYR A 97 -13.81 10.05 13.22
N LYS A 98 -14.55 9.01 13.61
CA LYS A 98 -14.10 7.62 13.40
C LYS A 98 -13.93 7.30 11.91
N VAL A 99 -14.88 7.74 11.08
CA VAL A 99 -14.80 7.59 9.61
C VAL A 99 -13.67 8.41 9.03
N GLN A 100 -13.58 9.68 9.41
CA GLN A 100 -12.52 10.59 8.95
C GLN A 100 -11.13 10.06 9.32
N PHE A 101 -10.98 9.43 10.48
CA PHE A 101 -9.73 8.81 10.89
C PHE A 101 -9.35 7.62 10.01
N GLN A 102 -10.31 6.78 9.60
CA GLN A 102 -10.00 5.72 8.62
C GLN A 102 -9.65 6.30 7.26
N ASN A 103 -10.36 7.33 6.79
CA ASN A 103 -10.04 8.03 5.56
C ASN A 103 -8.67 8.73 5.63
N TRP A 104 -8.28 9.20 6.82
CA TRP A 104 -6.95 9.77 7.06
C TRP A 104 -5.87 8.69 6.92
N LYS A 105 -6.09 7.48 7.45
CA LYS A 105 -5.15 6.36 7.28
C LYS A 105 -4.98 5.97 5.82
N GLN A 106 -6.06 5.92 5.04
CA GLN A 106 -5.97 5.64 3.60
C GLN A 106 -5.20 6.73 2.85
N ARG A 107 -5.45 8.01 3.20
CA ARG A 107 -4.80 9.16 2.56
C ARG A 107 -3.34 9.33 2.92
N ASN A 108 -2.95 9.02 4.16
CA ASN A 108 -1.57 9.20 4.65
C ASN A 108 -0.75 7.90 4.63
N GLY A 109 -1.42 6.76 4.52
CA GLY A 109 -0.82 5.47 4.26
C GLY A 109 -0.41 5.35 2.78
N GLU A 110 0.34 4.30 2.49
CA GLU A 110 0.78 3.98 1.14
C GLU A 110 0.10 2.68 0.70
N PRO A 111 -0.54 2.65 -0.49
CA PRO A 111 -1.13 1.43 -1.01
C PRO A 111 -0.04 0.37 -1.27
N PRO A 112 -0.39 -0.93 -1.20
CA PRO A 112 0.57 -2.00 -1.48
C PRO A 112 1.09 -1.90 -2.92
N SER A 113 2.41 -1.89 -3.08
CA SER A 113 3.06 -2.01 -4.39
C SER A 113 3.12 -3.48 -4.76
N LEU A 114 2.23 -3.92 -5.65
CA LEU A 114 2.09 -5.32 -6.05
C LEU A 114 2.90 -5.62 -7.31
N ILE A 115 3.52 -6.79 -7.38
CA ILE A 115 4.21 -7.24 -8.58
C ILE A 115 3.18 -7.54 -9.67
N ASP A 116 3.35 -6.91 -10.83
CA ASP A 116 2.51 -7.15 -12.01
C ASP A 116 3.39 -7.48 -13.22
N SER A 117 3.27 -8.72 -13.69
CA SER A 117 4.04 -9.25 -14.82
C SER A 117 3.76 -8.52 -16.13
N LEU A 118 2.61 -7.86 -16.28
CA LEU A 118 2.26 -7.14 -17.51
C LEU A 118 3.22 -5.98 -17.77
N PHE A 119 3.78 -5.38 -16.72
CA PHE A 119 4.72 -4.28 -16.87
C PHE A 119 6.16 -4.73 -17.15
N PHE A 120 6.50 -6.00 -16.92
CA PHE A 120 7.87 -6.48 -17.08
C PHE A 120 8.34 -6.40 -18.52
N ASP A 121 7.49 -6.79 -19.48
CA ASP A 121 7.79 -6.68 -20.90
C ASP A 121 7.94 -5.22 -21.33
N GLN A 122 7.12 -4.33 -20.77
CA GLN A 122 7.22 -2.89 -21.01
C GLN A 122 8.55 -2.34 -20.49
N TYR A 123 8.94 -2.66 -19.26
CA TYR A 123 10.21 -2.23 -18.69
C TYR A 123 11.41 -2.74 -19.49
N ALA A 124 11.36 -3.99 -19.97
CA ALA A 124 12.42 -4.55 -20.81
C ALA A 124 12.55 -3.77 -22.12
N ASN A 125 11.42 -3.42 -22.76
CA ASN A 125 11.38 -2.65 -23.99
C ASN A 125 11.87 -1.20 -23.80
N ASP A 126 11.46 -0.53 -22.73
CA ASP A 126 11.87 0.84 -22.42
C ASP A 126 13.39 0.93 -22.18
N ILE A 127 13.95 -0.01 -21.42
CA ILE A 127 15.41 -0.10 -21.19
C ILE A 127 16.16 -0.40 -22.49
N THR A 128 15.64 -1.31 -23.33
CA THR A 128 16.26 -1.64 -24.62
C THR A 128 16.29 -0.44 -25.56
N THR A 129 15.18 0.29 -25.63
CA THR A 129 15.04 1.49 -26.44
C THR A 129 15.97 2.59 -25.95
N TYR A 130 16.01 2.82 -24.64
CA TYR A 130 16.91 3.79 -24.01
C TYR A 130 18.39 3.49 -24.32
N LEU A 131 18.80 2.23 -24.21
CA LEU A 131 20.17 1.81 -24.52
C LEU A 131 20.50 1.97 -26.00
N SER A 132 19.56 1.62 -26.88
CA SER A 132 19.72 1.77 -28.33
C SER A 132 19.90 3.24 -28.73
N ASN A 133 19.12 4.15 -28.13
CA ASN A 133 19.26 5.60 -28.34
C ASN A 133 20.62 6.15 -27.89
N ARG A 134 21.32 5.45 -27.00
CA ARG A 134 22.68 5.78 -26.53
C ARG A 134 23.78 5.02 -27.28
N GLY A 135 23.46 4.31 -28.36
CA GLY A 135 24.42 3.62 -29.23
C GLY A 135 24.67 2.15 -28.89
N TYR A 136 23.96 1.58 -27.92
CA TYR A 136 24.12 0.17 -27.52
C TYR A 136 23.14 -0.76 -28.26
N PHE A 137 23.29 -0.84 -29.59
CA PHE A 137 22.35 -1.57 -30.47
C PHE A 137 22.30 -3.09 -30.29
N LYS A 138 23.30 -3.68 -29.63
CA LYS A 138 23.39 -5.14 -29.36
C LYS A 138 23.11 -5.48 -27.88
N ALA A 139 22.62 -4.52 -27.10
CA ALA A 139 22.26 -4.76 -25.71
C ALA A 139 21.14 -5.80 -25.61
N LYS A 140 21.23 -6.68 -24.61
CA LYS A 140 20.17 -7.65 -24.27
C LYS A 140 19.67 -7.31 -22.88
N THR A 141 18.36 -7.10 -22.75
CA THR A 141 17.69 -6.85 -21.47
C THR A 141 16.97 -8.12 -21.02
N LYS A 142 16.91 -8.32 -19.70
CA LYS A 142 16.14 -9.37 -19.04
C LYS A 142 15.58 -8.75 -17.76
N VAL A 143 14.31 -9.00 -17.49
CA VAL A 143 13.58 -8.55 -16.29
C VAL A 143 13.28 -9.78 -15.44
#